data_AF-A0AAN2PKF7-F1
#
_entry.id   AF-A0AAN2PKF7-F1
#
_cell.length_a   1.000
_cell.length_b   1.000
_cell.length_c   1.000
_cell.angle_alpha   90.00
_cell.angle_beta   90.00
_cell.angle_gamma   90.00
#
_symmetry.space_group_name_H-M   'P 1'
#
loop_
_entity.id
_entity.type
_entity.pdbx_description
1 polymer ?
#
loop_
_entity_poly.entity_id
_entity_poly.type
_entity_poly.pdbx_seq_one_letter_code
_entity_poly.pdbx_strand_id
1 'polypeptide(L)'
;MKVVLPFAIAMIALTGCSAIADNGTSELKWYKTKEETINHGIKEEKIKKEDIIGEVSENGETFVIYKKQFEEGLGVGVSSISEQEGKFAWYDPDQDVLVKNDKVKKYSSQISWGTTTQSGKDFTIYTGLSDDQSPIVKTRTSEVSPAIDKKSGIYFYIEPAK
;
A
#
# COMPACT_ATOMS: atom_id res chain seq x y z
N MET A 1 45.74 64.16 -18.56
CA MET A 1 45.65 62.88 -17.83
C MET A 1 44.19 62.46 -17.78
N LYS A 2 43.82 61.37 -18.46
CA LYS A 2 42.47 60.77 -18.40
C LYS A 2 42.62 59.44 -17.67
N VAL A 3 42.03 59.35 -16.48
CA VAL A 3 42.01 58.12 -15.68
C VAL A 3 40.93 57.22 -16.25
N VAL A 4 41.33 56.06 -16.77
CA VAL A 4 40.40 55.03 -17.26
C VAL A 4 40.04 54.15 -16.08
N LEU A 5 38.77 54.18 -15.67
CA LEU A 5 38.21 53.37 -14.61
C LEU A 5 37.88 51.97 -15.17
N PRO A 6 38.44 50.86 -14.67
CA PRO A 6 38.04 49.54 -15.12
C PRO A 6 36.75 49.11 -14.42
N PHE A 7 35.74 48.78 -15.22
CA PHE A 7 34.46 48.23 -14.80
C PHE A 7 34.68 46.78 -14.31
N ALA A 8 34.69 46.57 -13.00
CA ALA A 8 34.76 45.25 -12.39
C ALA A 8 33.38 44.58 -12.49
N ILE A 9 33.24 43.65 -13.44
CA ILE A 9 32.07 42.75 -13.52
C ILE A 9 32.24 41.68 -12.44
N ALA A 10 31.50 41.82 -11.35
CA ALA A 10 31.35 40.78 -10.35
C ALA A 10 30.46 39.65 -10.93
N MET A 11 31.09 38.57 -11.40
CA MET A 11 30.41 37.28 -11.53
C MET A 11 30.15 36.74 -10.12
N ILE A 12 28.97 37.04 -9.58
CA ILE A 12 28.43 36.29 -8.46
C ILE A 12 27.98 34.96 -9.05
N ALA A 13 28.84 33.96 -8.93
CA ALA A 13 28.49 32.57 -9.18
C ALA A 13 27.36 32.21 -8.19
N LEU A 14 26.13 32.14 -8.70
CA LEU A 14 25.03 31.44 -8.05
C LEU A 14 25.34 29.94 -8.11
N THR A 15 26.34 29.48 -7.34
CA THR A 15 26.48 28.06 -7.05
C THR A 15 25.26 27.67 -6.24
N GLY A 16 24.37 26.94 -6.90
CA GLY A 16 23.07 26.56 -6.36
C GLY A 16 23.21 25.91 -4.99
N CYS A 17 22.48 26.46 -4.02
CA CYS A 17 21.88 25.62 -3.00
C CYS A 17 20.90 24.71 -3.74
N SER A 18 21.36 23.57 -4.26
CA SER A 18 20.51 22.38 -4.29
C SER A 18 20.32 22.00 -2.83
N ALA A 19 19.43 22.72 -2.16
CA ALA A 19 18.65 22.18 -1.08
C ALA A 19 17.95 20.98 -1.72
N ILE A 20 18.54 19.81 -1.53
CA ILE A 20 17.88 18.54 -1.71
C ILE A 20 16.67 18.66 -0.78
N ALA A 21 15.53 18.95 -1.39
CA ALA A 21 14.24 18.79 -0.75
C ALA A 21 14.14 17.29 -0.49
N ASP A 22 14.55 16.89 0.71
CA ASP A 22 14.21 15.63 1.32
C ASP A 22 12.70 15.68 1.57
N ASN A 23 11.93 15.55 0.49
CA ASN A 23 10.52 15.26 0.55
C ASN A 23 10.47 13.83 1.09
N GLY A 24 10.04 13.66 2.33
CA GLY A 24 10.04 12.39 3.08
C GLY A 24 9.17 11.26 2.52
N THR A 25 9.15 11.08 1.20
CA THR A 25 8.78 9.84 0.54
C THR A 25 9.96 8.88 0.70
N SER A 26 9.81 7.85 1.52
CA SER A 26 10.74 6.72 1.51
C SER A 26 10.90 6.23 0.07
N GLU A 27 12.13 6.27 -0.48
CA GLU A 27 12.38 5.81 -1.83
C GLU A 27 11.91 4.34 -1.97
N LEU A 28 11.05 4.09 -2.97
CA LEU A 28 10.52 2.77 -3.25
C LEU A 28 11.67 1.81 -3.58
N LYS A 29 11.78 0.71 -2.83
CA LYS A 29 12.89 -0.24 -2.98
C LYS A 29 12.55 -1.37 -3.95
N TRP A 30 13.40 -1.53 -4.96
CA TRP A 30 13.22 -2.49 -6.05
C TRP A 30 14.10 -3.73 -5.90
N TYR A 31 13.53 -4.89 -6.23
CA TYR A 31 14.14 -6.21 -6.12
C TYR A 31 14.04 -6.97 -7.44
N LYS A 32 14.85 -8.03 -7.58
CA LYS A 32 14.86 -8.82 -8.83
C LYS A 32 13.74 -9.84 -8.87
N THR A 33 13.22 -10.25 -7.72
CA THR A 33 12.17 -11.27 -7.64
C THR A 33 11.03 -10.79 -6.76
N LYS A 34 9.82 -11.27 -7.09
CA LYS A 34 8.62 -11.07 -6.27
C LYS A 34 8.80 -11.63 -4.85
N GLU A 35 9.52 -12.73 -4.68
CA GLU A 35 9.79 -13.31 -3.37
C GLU A 35 10.65 -12.38 -2.50
N GLU A 36 11.70 -11.78 -3.06
CA GLU A 36 12.51 -10.77 -2.35
C GLU A 36 11.65 -9.56 -1.93
N THR A 37 10.77 -9.11 -2.82
CA THR A 37 9.84 -8.02 -2.55
C THR A 37 8.87 -8.34 -1.41
N ILE A 38 8.26 -9.53 -1.42
CA ILE A 38 7.35 -9.95 -0.35
C ILE A 38 8.10 -10.10 0.97
N ASN A 39 9.31 -10.67 0.95
CA ASN A 39 10.15 -10.78 2.15
C ASN A 39 10.57 -9.41 2.71
N HIS A 40 10.69 -8.40 1.86
CA HIS A 40 10.87 -7.02 2.29
C HIS A 40 9.60 -6.46 2.92
N GLY A 41 8.45 -6.57 2.26
CA GLY A 41 7.15 -6.14 2.77
C GLY A 41 6.82 -6.72 4.14
N ILE A 42 7.04 -8.03 4.34
CA ILE A 42 6.87 -8.70 5.64
C ILE A 42 7.65 -7.98 6.77
N LYS A 43 8.86 -7.49 6.48
CA LYS A 43 9.70 -6.80 7.46
C LYS A 43 9.24 -5.36 7.70
N GLU A 44 8.89 -4.62 6.66
CA GLU A 44 8.36 -3.25 6.76
C GLU A 44 7.06 -3.25 7.58
N GLU A 45 6.16 -4.19 7.27
CA GLU A 45 4.87 -4.34 7.94
C GLU A 45 4.96 -4.95 9.34
N LYS A 46 6.13 -5.46 9.72
CA LYS A 46 6.39 -6.17 11.00
C LYS A 46 5.44 -7.36 11.21
N ILE A 47 5.11 -8.06 10.13
CA ILE A 47 4.26 -9.25 10.13
C ILE A 47 5.10 -10.53 9.99
N LYS A 48 4.46 -11.69 10.05
CA LYS A 48 5.06 -12.99 9.72
C LYS A 48 4.56 -13.48 8.36
N LYS A 49 5.25 -14.47 7.79
CA LYS A 49 4.83 -15.09 6.53
C LYS A 49 3.43 -15.69 6.63
N GLU A 50 3.07 -16.25 7.78
CA GLU A 50 1.75 -16.87 8.04
C GLU A 50 0.63 -15.84 8.24
N ASP A 51 0.99 -14.55 8.30
CA ASP A 51 0.03 -13.45 8.34
C ASP A 51 -0.45 -13.04 6.95
N ILE A 52 0.28 -13.38 5.89
CA ILE A 52 -0.20 -13.27 4.51
C ILE A 52 -1.33 -14.29 4.32
N ILE A 53 -2.52 -13.78 4.00
CA ILE A 53 -3.75 -14.56 3.86
C ILE A 53 -4.23 -14.67 2.42
N GLY A 54 -3.66 -13.90 1.50
CA GLY A 54 -3.98 -14.03 0.09
C GLY A 54 -3.16 -13.13 -0.82
N GLU A 55 -3.20 -13.47 -2.10
CA GLU A 55 -2.74 -12.63 -3.19
C GLU A 55 -3.89 -12.50 -4.20
N VAL A 56 -4.12 -11.29 -4.71
CA VAL A 56 -5.16 -11.01 -5.69
C VAL A 56 -4.53 -10.35 -6.91
N SER A 57 -4.78 -10.88 -8.09
CA SER A 57 -4.43 -10.23 -9.35
C SER A 57 -5.68 -9.60 -9.96
N GLU A 58 -5.68 -8.29 -10.13
CA GLU A 58 -6.82 -7.53 -10.64
C GLU A 58 -6.34 -6.36 -11.50
N ASN A 59 -6.94 -6.18 -12.68
CA ASN A 59 -6.60 -5.14 -13.65
C ASN A 59 -5.07 -4.95 -13.90
N GLY A 60 -4.33 -6.06 -13.94
CA GLY A 60 -2.87 -6.08 -14.15
C GLY A 60 -2.03 -5.65 -12.95
N GLU A 61 -2.64 -5.45 -11.78
CA GLU A 61 -1.96 -5.22 -10.51
C GLU A 61 -1.99 -6.50 -9.67
N THR A 62 -1.00 -6.66 -8.78
CA THR A 62 -0.98 -7.73 -7.80
C THR A 62 -1.03 -7.14 -6.40
N PHE A 63 -1.99 -7.59 -5.60
CA PHE A 63 -2.17 -7.19 -4.20
C PHE A 63 -1.79 -8.35 -3.27
N VAL A 64 -1.19 -8.02 -2.15
CA VAL A 64 -0.89 -8.94 -1.04
C VAL A 64 -1.73 -8.52 0.15
N ILE A 65 -2.54 -9.46 0.66
CA ILE A 65 -3.46 -9.23 1.76
C ILE A 65 -2.91 -9.96 2.99
N TYR A 66 -2.81 -9.26 4.11
CA TYR A 66 -2.25 -9.80 5.33
C TYR A 66 -3.01 -9.35 6.57
N LYS A 67 -2.89 -10.16 7.63
CA LYS A 67 -3.35 -9.83 8.98
C LYS A 67 -2.33 -8.93 9.65
N LYS A 68 -2.83 -7.99 10.46
CA LYS A 68 -2.00 -7.18 11.35
C LYS A 68 -2.63 -7.10 12.72
N GLN A 69 -1.85 -7.40 13.74
CA GLN A 69 -2.31 -7.31 15.13
C GLN A 69 -2.03 -5.89 15.65
N PHE A 70 -3.08 -5.16 15.95
CA PHE A 70 -3.03 -3.86 16.62
C PHE A 70 -3.30 -4.02 18.12
N GLU A 71 -3.05 -2.96 18.89
CA GLU A 71 -3.37 -2.92 20.32
C GLU A 71 -4.89 -3.07 20.55
N GLU A 72 -5.68 -2.51 19.64
CA GLU A 72 -7.14 -2.48 19.68
C GLU A 72 -7.80 -3.77 19.19
N GLY A 73 -7.07 -4.59 18.42
CA GLY A 73 -7.56 -5.85 17.90
C GLY A 73 -6.95 -6.26 16.57
N LEU A 74 -7.70 -7.05 15.79
CA LEU A 74 -7.24 -7.63 14.54
C LEU A 74 -7.58 -6.70 13.37
N GLY A 75 -6.59 -6.44 12.52
CA GLY A 75 -6.78 -5.71 11.27
C GLY A 75 -6.25 -6.46 10.06
N VAL A 76 -6.46 -5.81 8.91
CA VAL A 76 -6.10 -6.27 7.58
C VAL A 76 -5.35 -5.15 6.89
N GLY A 77 -4.18 -5.47 6.38
CA GLY A 77 -3.41 -4.61 5.48
C GLY A 77 -3.44 -5.14 4.05
N VAL A 78 -3.29 -4.22 3.11
CA VAL A 78 -3.23 -4.52 1.68
C VAL A 78 -2.18 -3.65 1.04
N SER A 79 -1.17 -4.29 0.48
CA SER A 79 -0.13 -3.62 -0.31
C SER A 79 -0.15 -4.18 -1.73
N SER A 80 0.42 -3.44 -2.67
CA SER A 80 0.56 -3.88 -4.06
C SER A 80 2.02 -4.19 -4.40
N ILE A 81 2.21 -5.06 -5.38
CA ILE A 81 3.52 -5.34 -5.97
C ILE A 81 3.64 -4.53 -7.26
N SER A 82 4.47 -3.50 -7.22
CA SER A 82 4.81 -2.72 -8.42
C SER A 82 5.81 -3.48 -9.26
N GLU A 83 5.61 -3.47 -10.58
CA GLU A 83 6.54 -4.08 -11.54
C GLU A 83 7.04 -3.04 -12.56
N GLN A 84 8.35 -2.91 -12.70
CA GLN A 84 8.99 -2.03 -13.68
C GLN A 84 10.31 -2.64 -14.17
N GLU A 85 10.48 -2.73 -15.48
CA GLU A 85 11.71 -3.24 -16.12
C GLU A 85 12.17 -4.62 -15.58
N GLY A 86 11.20 -5.51 -15.27
CA GLY A 86 11.45 -6.83 -14.71
C GLY A 86 11.92 -6.83 -13.25
N LYS A 87 11.76 -5.71 -12.53
CA LYS A 87 11.98 -5.57 -11.09
C LYS A 87 10.67 -5.36 -10.37
N PHE A 88 10.68 -5.68 -9.08
CA PHE A 88 9.49 -5.70 -8.24
C PHE A 88 9.69 -4.83 -7.00
N ALA A 89 8.67 -4.08 -6.58
CA ALA A 89 8.71 -3.30 -5.35
C ALA A 89 7.43 -3.47 -4.53
N TRP A 90 7.58 -3.37 -3.21
CA TRP A 90 6.47 -3.41 -2.27
C TRP A 90 5.95 -2.00 -2.15
N TYR A 91 4.74 -1.75 -2.63
CA TYR A 91 4.10 -0.45 -2.56
C TYR A 91 2.92 -0.52 -1.60
N ASP A 92 3.08 0.14 -0.46
CA ASP A 92 2.05 0.31 0.55
C ASP A 92 1.66 1.78 0.65
N PRO A 93 0.40 2.14 0.41
CA PRO A 93 -0.10 3.49 0.66
C PRO A 93 -0.48 3.76 2.13
N ASP A 94 -0.05 2.92 3.08
CA ASP A 94 -0.29 2.98 4.53
C ASP A 94 -1.79 2.90 4.89
N GLN A 95 -2.51 1.94 4.31
CA GLN A 95 -3.97 1.79 4.47
C GLN A 95 -4.32 0.46 5.15
N ASP A 96 -3.98 0.31 6.43
CA ASP A 96 -4.46 -0.80 7.25
C ASP A 96 -5.80 -0.48 7.91
N VAL A 97 -6.70 -1.46 7.96
CA VAL A 97 -8.02 -1.31 8.62
C VAL A 97 -8.22 -2.34 9.72
N LEU A 98 -8.83 -1.93 10.82
CA LEU A 98 -9.20 -2.82 11.91
C LEU A 98 -10.49 -3.57 11.53
N VAL A 99 -10.52 -4.89 11.54
CA VAL A 99 -11.73 -5.71 11.23
C VAL A 99 -12.39 -6.28 12.50
N LYS A 100 -11.69 -6.21 13.63
CA LYS A 100 -12.18 -6.57 14.96
C LYS A 100 -11.57 -5.66 16.00
N ASN A 101 -12.41 -5.09 16.85
CA ASN A 101 -11.98 -4.33 18.03
C ASN A 101 -12.31 -5.10 19.30
N ASP A 102 -11.30 -5.49 20.07
CA ASP A 102 -11.47 -6.27 21.30
C ASP A 102 -12.05 -5.45 22.46
N LYS A 103 -12.01 -4.11 22.34
CA LYS A 103 -12.56 -3.17 23.33
C LYS A 103 -14.04 -2.83 23.07
N VAL A 104 -14.61 -3.23 21.91
CA VAL A 104 -15.99 -2.87 21.51
C VAL A 104 -16.84 -4.11 21.24
N LYS A 105 -17.98 -4.25 21.94
CA LYS A 105 -18.87 -5.43 21.79
C LYS A 105 -19.52 -5.58 20.41
N LYS A 106 -19.80 -4.47 19.72
CA LYS A 106 -20.40 -4.45 18.37
C LYS A 106 -19.51 -3.61 17.47
N TYR A 107 -18.66 -4.29 16.72
CA TYR A 107 -17.76 -3.67 15.76
C TYR A 107 -18.24 -4.00 14.35
N SER A 108 -18.31 -3.00 13.47
CA SER A 108 -18.61 -3.25 12.05
C SER A 108 -17.38 -3.89 11.41
N SER A 109 -17.43 -5.19 11.19
CA SER A 109 -16.32 -5.91 10.57
C SER A 109 -16.22 -5.67 9.07
N GLN A 110 -17.35 -5.35 8.40
CA GLN A 110 -17.37 -5.05 6.96
C GLN A 110 -16.87 -3.63 6.71
N ILE A 111 -15.76 -3.52 6.00
CA ILE A 111 -15.07 -2.28 5.72
C ILE A 111 -14.72 -2.24 4.23
N SER A 112 -14.80 -1.04 3.66
CA SER A 112 -14.30 -0.78 2.31
C SER A 112 -13.59 0.55 2.24
N TRP A 113 -12.51 0.62 1.46
CA TRP A 113 -11.75 1.85 1.24
C TRP A 113 -11.17 1.89 -0.17
N GLY A 114 -10.83 3.09 -0.62
CA GLY A 114 -10.15 3.31 -1.89
C GLY A 114 -8.64 3.25 -1.72
N THR A 115 -7.94 2.77 -2.75
CA THR A 115 -6.47 2.80 -2.82
C THR A 115 -6.03 3.10 -4.25
N THR A 116 -4.85 3.69 -4.38
CA THR A 116 -4.21 3.97 -5.68
C THR A 116 -2.88 3.23 -5.70
N THR A 117 -2.63 2.39 -6.70
CA THR A 117 -1.34 1.69 -6.84
C THR A 117 -0.26 2.62 -7.38
N GLN A 118 1.00 2.19 -7.32
CA GLN A 118 2.12 2.96 -7.88
C GLN A 118 1.94 3.28 -9.37
N SER A 119 1.26 2.42 -10.13
CA SER A 119 0.96 2.64 -11.55
C SER A 119 -0.13 3.69 -11.79
N GLY A 120 -0.73 4.24 -10.72
CA GLY A 120 -1.76 5.26 -10.77
C GLY A 120 -3.17 4.71 -11.00
N LYS A 121 -3.38 3.40 -10.81
CA LYS A 121 -4.71 2.78 -10.94
C LYS A 121 -5.43 2.78 -9.60
N ASP A 122 -6.70 3.14 -9.63
CA ASP A 122 -7.55 3.21 -8.45
C ASP A 122 -8.37 1.93 -8.27
N PHE A 123 -8.51 1.50 -7.01
CA PHE A 123 -9.24 0.31 -6.62
C PHE A 123 -10.09 0.57 -5.38
N THR A 124 -11.14 -0.22 -5.20
CA THR A 124 -11.86 -0.34 -3.94
C THR A 124 -11.61 -1.72 -3.35
N ILE A 125 -11.15 -1.74 -2.10
CA ILE A 125 -10.95 -2.95 -1.33
C ILE A 125 -12.15 -3.15 -0.42
N TYR A 126 -12.60 -4.40 -0.28
CA TYR A 126 -13.63 -4.83 0.65
C TYR A 126 -13.06 -5.93 1.52
N THR A 127 -13.24 -5.82 2.83
CA THR A 127 -12.77 -6.81 3.80
C THR A 127 -13.72 -6.91 4.98
N GLY A 128 -13.60 -8.00 5.72
CA GLY A 128 -14.23 -8.14 7.02
C GLY A 128 -14.15 -9.54 7.58
N LEU A 129 -14.83 -9.75 8.70
CA LEU A 129 -14.95 -11.06 9.34
C LEU A 129 -16.29 -11.68 9.04
N SER A 130 -16.27 -12.98 8.73
CA SER A 130 -17.44 -13.82 8.52
C SER A 130 -17.24 -15.18 9.18
N ASP A 131 -18.26 -15.64 9.91
CA ASP A 131 -18.34 -17.03 10.38
C ASP A 131 -18.78 -17.98 9.24
N ASP A 132 -19.49 -17.44 8.25
CA ASP A 132 -19.80 -18.14 7.00
C ASP A 132 -18.54 -18.25 6.14
N GLN A 133 -18.26 -19.47 5.66
CA GLN A 133 -17.12 -19.80 4.80
C GLN A 133 -17.37 -19.44 3.33
N SER A 134 -18.56 -18.95 2.98
CA SER A 134 -18.91 -18.46 1.64
C SER A 134 -19.85 -17.25 1.74
N PRO A 135 -19.39 -16.14 2.36
CA PRO A 135 -20.23 -14.96 2.53
C PRO A 135 -20.56 -14.32 1.18
N ILE A 136 -21.69 -13.63 1.11
CA ILE A 136 -21.99 -12.73 -0.01
C ILE A 136 -21.76 -11.30 0.44
N VAL A 137 -20.94 -10.58 -0.31
CA VAL A 137 -20.57 -9.19 -0.03
C VAL A 137 -21.15 -8.29 -1.11
N LYS A 138 -21.91 -7.29 -0.69
CA LYS A 138 -22.39 -6.23 -1.59
C LYS A 138 -21.28 -5.22 -1.83
N THR A 139 -20.88 -5.07 -3.10
CA THR A 139 -19.93 -4.06 -3.58
C THR A 139 -20.68 -2.88 -4.19
N ARG A 140 -19.95 -1.89 -4.70
CA ARG A 140 -20.54 -0.79 -5.48
C ARG A 140 -21.19 -1.26 -6.77
N THR A 141 -20.72 -2.38 -7.32
CA THR A 141 -21.10 -2.83 -8.67
C THR A 141 -22.03 -4.03 -8.67
N SER A 142 -21.91 -4.91 -7.68
CA SER A 142 -22.62 -6.20 -7.66
C SER A 142 -22.60 -6.83 -6.27
N GLU A 143 -23.20 -8.02 -6.15
CA GLU A 143 -22.97 -8.92 -5.02
C GLU A 143 -21.96 -9.98 -5.46
N VAL A 144 -20.95 -10.22 -4.64
CA VAL A 144 -19.83 -11.10 -4.95
C VAL A 144 -19.60 -12.13 -3.83
N SER A 145 -19.02 -13.27 -4.20
CA SER A 145 -18.44 -14.22 -3.26
C SER A 145 -16.93 -13.92 -3.14
N PRO A 146 -16.47 -13.25 -2.06
CA PRO A 146 -15.07 -12.88 -1.89
C PRO A 146 -14.20 -14.12 -1.61
N ALA A 147 -12.89 -13.95 -1.72
CA ALA A 147 -11.95 -14.92 -1.15
C ALA A 147 -12.00 -14.85 0.39
N ILE A 148 -11.68 -15.95 1.07
CA ILE A 148 -11.71 -16.02 2.54
C ILE A 148 -10.56 -16.88 3.09
N ASP A 149 -9.84 -16.35 4.08
CA ASP A 149 -8.95 -17.15 4.91
C ASP A 149 -9.77 -17.90 5.96
N LYS A 150 -10.00 -19.19 5.69
CA LYS A 150 -10.84 -20.05 6.52
C LYS A 150 -10.38 -20.13 7.98
N LYS A 151 -9.09 -19.89 8.24
CA LYS A 151 -8.53 -19.96 9.60
C LYS A 151 -8.95 -18.76 10.45
N SER A 152 -8.98 -17.56 9.87
CA SER A 152 -9.33 -16.33 10.58
C SER A 152 -10.77 -15.87 10.34
N GLY A 153 -11.43 -16.37 9.29
CA GLY A 153 -12.72 -15.86 8.83
C GLY A 153 -12.63 -14.51 8.11
N ILE A 154 -11.42 -14.03 7.81
CA ILE A 154 -11.22 -12.79 7.08
C ILE A 154 -11.52 -13.03 5.60
N TYR A 155 -12.53 -12.35 5.07
CA TYR A 155 -12.77 -12.28 3.64
C TYR A 155 -12.16 -11.04 3.03
N PHE A 156 -11.82 -11.10 1.75
CA PHE A 156 -11.33 -9.96 0.99
C PHE A 156 -11.74 -10.02 -0.49
N TYR A 157 -12.01 -8.86 -1.06
CA TYR A 157 -12.31 -8.67 -2.47
C TYR A 157 -11.80 -7.30 -2.91
N ILE A 158 -11.31 -7.20 -4.15
CA ILE A 158 -10.76 -5.98 -4.72
C ILE A 158 -11.41 -5.80 -6.10
N GLU A 159 -11.90 -4.61 -6.39
CA GLU A 159 -12.38 -4.24 -7.73
C GLU A 159 -11.78 -2.90 -8.17
N PRO A 160 -11.59 -2.67 -9.48
CA PRO A 160 -11.19 -1.36 -9.99
C PRO A 160 -12.20 -0.28 -9.59
N ALA A 161 -11.71 0.90 -9.21
CA ALA A 161 -12.56 2.07 -9.06
C ALA A 161 -13.02 2.53 -10.46
N LYS A 162 -14.30 2.89 -10.59
CA LYS A 162 -14.87 3.43 -11.82
C LYS A 162 -14.61 4.93 -11.94
#